data_AF-A0A5C3KV29-F1
#
_entry.id   AF-A0A5C3KV29-F1
#
_cell.length_a   1.000
_cell.length_b   1.000
_cell.length_c   1.000
_cell.angle_alpha   90.00
_cell.angle_beta   90.00
_cell.angle_gamma   90.00
#
_symmetry.space_group_name_H-M   'P 1'
#
loop_
_entity.id
_entity.type
_entity.pdbx_description
1 polymer ?
#
loop_
_entity_poly.entity_id
_entity_poly.type
_entity_poly.pdbx_seq_one_letter_code
_entity_poly.pdbx_strand_id
1 'polypeptide(L)' 'IKLFLHPPLSPDVNPIEPLLNDFKAIICTLPRQPTTVPQLISAVKSAWESIDVETINKHTNTMSNHVTAIIAAEGSHTKY' A
#
# COMPACT_ATOMS: atom_id res chain seq x y z
N ILE A 1 0.50 18.73 14.42
CA ILE A 1 0.64 17.75 13.31
C ILE A 1 0.45 18.52 12.00
N LYS A 2 1.38 18.40 11.04
CA LYS A 2 1.26 19.05 9.72
C LYS A 2 0.55 18.08 8.78
N LEU A 3 -0.53 18.52 8.15
CA LEU A 3 -1.24 17.72 7.14
C LEU A 3 -0.51 17.83 5.80
N PHE A 4 -0.44 16.70 5.08
CA PHE A 4 0.06 16.66 3.71
C PHE A 4 -1.12 16.84 2.75
N LEU A 5 -0.96 17.69 1.73
CA LEU A 5 -1.98 17.87 0.71
C LEU A 5 -2.03 16.62 -0.17
N HIS A 6 -3.18 15.96 -0.23
CA HIS A 6 -3.41 14.82 -1.10
C HIS A 6 -4.44 15.19 -2.17
N PRO A 7 -4.09 15.07 -3.46
CA PRO A 7 -5.04 15.37 -4.53
C PRO A 7 -6.21 14.37 -4.56
N PRO A 8 -7.41 14.79 -4.98
CA PRO A 8 -8.55 13.88 -5.09
C PRO A 8 -8.28 12.78 -6.13
N LEU A 9 -8.90 11.61 -5.94
CA LEU A 9 -8.84 10.47 -6.88
C LEU A 9 -7.41 10.02 -7.26
N SER A 10 -6.43 10.22 -6.36
CA SER A 10 -5.01 9.99 -6.66
C SER A 10 -4.38 8.90 -5.79
N PRO A 11 -4.87 7.64 -5.84
CA PRO A 11 -4.29 6.56 -5.06
C PRO A 11 -2.81 6.31 -5.41
N ASP A 12 -2.41 6.57 -6.67
CA ASP A 12 -1.03 6.45 -7.17
C ASP A 12 -0.01 7.27 -6.34
N VAL A 13 -0.44 8.32 -5.62
CA VAL A 13 0.42 9.13 -4.73
C VAL A 13 0.17 8.89 -3.25
N ASN A 14 -0.45 7.77 -2.90
CA ASN A 14 -0.59 7.33 -1.52
C ASN A 14 0.35 6.14 -1.26
N PRO A 15 1.43 6.30 -0.46
CA PRO A 15 2.43 5.25 -0.26
C PRO A 15 1.90 3.99 0.42
N ILE A 16 0.71 4.05 1.04
CA ILE A 16 0.11 2.88 1.69
C ILE A 16 -0.55 1.91 0.68
N GLU A 17 -0.94 2.37 -0.51
CA GLU A 17 -1.63 1.54 -1.49
C GLU A 17 -0.82 0.30 -1.92
N PRO A 18 0.47 0.42 -2.30
CA PRO A 18 1.26 -0.77 -2.63
C PRO A 18 1.45 -1.69 -1.41
N LEU A 19 1.56 -1.14 -0.20
CA LEU A 19 1.64 -1.92 1.03
C LEU A 19 0.32 -2.70 1.29
N LEU A 20 -0.84 -2.10 1.00
CA LEU A 20 -2.14 -2.79 1.06
C LEU A 20 -2.23 -3.96 0.07
N ASN A 21 -1.55 -3.88 -1.07
CA ASN A 21 -1.46 -5.01 -1.99
C ASN A 21 -0.60 -6.14 -1.42
N ASP A 22 0.51 -5.81 -0.74
CA ASP A 22 1.32 -6.82 -0.04
C ASP A 22 0.51 -7.52 1.06
N PHE A 23 -0.28 -6.77 1.85
CA PHE A 23 -1.20 -7.33 2.83
C PHE A 23 -2.15 -8.38 2.24
N LYS A 24 -2.81 -8.00 1.14
CA LYS A 24 -3.74 -8.88 0.45
C LYS A 24 -3.03 -10.11 -0.08
N ALA A 25 -1.84 -9.96 -0.65
CA ALA A 25 -1.05 -11.08 -1.16
C ALA A 25 -0.68 -12.07 -0.05
N ILE A 26 -0.24 -11.59 1.12
CA ILE A 26 0.09 -12.45 2.27
C ILE A 26 -1.15 -13.22 2.74
N ILE A 27 -2.30 -12.54 2.89
CA ILE A 27 -3.54 -13.17 3.36
C ILE A 27 -4.06 -14.19 2.34
N CYS A 28 -4.04 -13.85 1.05
CA CYS A 28 -4.50 -14.75 -0.02
C CYS A 28 -3.61 -15.99 -0.21
N THR A 29 -2.35 -15.94 0.22
CA THR A 29 -1.42 -17.08 0.16
C THR A 29 -1.45 -17.97 1.40
N LEU A 30 -2.25 -17.61 2.42
CA LEU A 30 -2.41 -18.45 3.61
C LEU A 30 -2.96 -19.84 3.24
N PRO A 31 -2.42 -20.92 3.83
CA PRO A 31 -2.91 -22.29 3.60
C PRO A 31 -4.40 -22.47 3.89
N ARG A 32 -4.93 -21.69 4.85
CA ARG A 32 -6.34 -21.66 5.19
C ARG A 32 -6.83 -20.22 5.19
N GLN A 33 -7.83 -19.95 4.37
CA GLN A 33 -8.44 -18.64 4.29
C GLN A 33 -9.30 -18.36 5.53
N PRO A 34 -9.28 -17.12 6.07
CA PRO A 34 -10.15 -16.73 7.16
C PRO A 34 -11.61 -16.73 6.69
N THR A 35 -12.49 -17.42 7.41
CA THR A 35 -13.93 -17.50 7.08
C THR A 35 -14.80 -16.70 8.06
N THR A 36 -14.18 -16.06 9.05
CA THR A 36 -14.86 -15.22 10.04
C THR A 36 -14.12 -13.91 10.25
N VAL A 37 -14.82 -12.87 10.69
CA VAL A 37 -14.21 -11.56 10.98
C VAL A 37 -13.08 -11.66 12.01
N PRO A 38 -13.19 -12.41 13.14
CA PRO A 38 -12.07 -12.57 14.07
C PRO A 38 -10.85 -13.24 13.44
N GLN A 39 -11.04 -14.23 12.57
CA GLN A 39 -9.94 -14.87 11.86
C GLN A 39 -9.27 -13.90 10.88
N LEU A 40 -10.06 -13.08 10.17
CA LEU A 40 -9.52 -12.07 9.27
C LEU A 40 -8.71 -11.01 10.03
N ILE A 41 -9.22 -10.52 11.17
CA ILE A 41 -8.48 -9.58 12.02
C ILE A 41 -7.14 -10.18 12.46
N SER A 42 -7.15 -11.45 12.89
CA SER A 42 -5.92 -12.15 13.27
C SER A 42 -4.95 -12.27 12.09
N ALA A 43 -5.44 -12.66 10.91
CA ALA A 43 -4.63 -12.79 9.71
C ALA A 43 -3.99 -11.46 9.28
N VAL A 44 -4.75 -10.35 9.32
CA VAL A 44 -4.23 -9.01 9.03
C VAL A 44 -3.14 -8.60 10.02
N LYS A 45 -3.33 -8.84 11.31
CA LYS A 45 -2.31 -8.54 12.32
C LYS A 45 -1.05 -9.37 12.11
N SER A 46 -1.18 -10.67 11.89
CA SER A 46 -0.03 -11.54 11.60
C SER A 46 0.70 -11.14 10.32
N ALA A 47 -0.04 -10.74 9.28
CA ALA A 47 0.57 -10.22 8.05
C ALA A 47 1.35 -8.92 8.35
N TRP A 48 0.80 -8.03 9.17
CA TRP A 48 1.47 -6.77 9.55
C TRP A 48 2.80 -7.03 10.26
N GLU A 49 2.80 -7.93 11.24
CA GLU A 49 4.02 -8.31 11.97
C GLU A 49 5.06 -9.03 11.09
N SER A 50 4.65 -9.61 9.95
CA SER A 50 5.56 -10.29 9.01
C SER A 50 6.23 -9.35 8.01
N ILE A 51 5.71 -8.14 7.83
CA ILE A 51 6.28 -7.16 6.91
C ILE A 51 7.45 -6.45 7.60
N ASP A 52 8.61 -6.51 6.97
CA ASP A 52 9.78 -5.78 7.45
C ASP A 52 9.72 -4.28 7.11
N VAL A 53 10.49 -3.50 7.87
CA VAL A 53 10.63 -2.07 7.62
C VAL A 53 11.24 -1.79 6.25
N GLU A 54 12.03 -2.71 5.70
CA GLU A 54 12.62 -2.59 4.36
C GLU A 54 11.56 -2.59 3.25
N THR A 55 10.52 -3.41 3.37
CA THR A 55 9.37 -3.44 2.46
C THR A 55 8.57 -2.15 2.54
N ILE A 56 8.36 -1.62 3.75
CA ILE A 56 7.73 -0.30 3.93
C ILE A 56 8.58 0.79 3.26
N ASN A 57 9.89 0.79 3.52
CA ASN A 57 10.83 1.74 2.95
C ASN A 57 10.89 1.66 1.43
N LYS A 58 10.80 0.47 0.85
CA LYS A 58 10.75 0.27 -0.60
C LYS A 58 9.62 1.08 -1.24
N HIS A 59 8.44 1.09 -0.65
CA HIS A 59 7.27 1.82 -1.18
C HIS A 59 7.33 3.31 -0.89
N THR A 60 7.80 3.72 0.29
CA THR A 60 7.91 5.15 0.62
C THR A 60 9.01 5.84 -0.17
N ASN A 61 10.12 5.15 -0.44
CA ASN A 61 11.25 5.70 -1.19
C ASN A 61 10.95 5.92 -2.67
N THR A 62 9.95 5.24 -3.26
CA THR A 62 9.57 5.47 -4.66
C THR A 62 8.62 6.64 -4.85
N MET A 63 8.12 7.27 -3.80
CA MET A 63 7.11 8.34 -3.88
C MET A 63 7.53 9.52 -4.76
N SER A 64 8.82 9.89 -4.75
CA SER A 64 9.34 10.93 -5.65
C SER A 64 9.19 10.55 -7.12
N ASN A 65 9.30 9.26 -7.46
CA ASN A 65 9.11 8.77 -8.82
C ASN A 65 7.63 8.83 -9.23
N HIS A 66 6.71 8.58 -8.31
CA HIS A 66 5.26 8.65 -8.56
C HIS A 66 4.85 10.10 -8.86
N VAL A 67 5.32 11.05 -8.04
CA VAL A 67 5.08 12.49 -8.27
C VAL A 67 5.66 12.92 -9.61
N THR A 68 6.88 12.50 -9.95
CA THR A 68 7.51 12.81 -11.24
C THR A 68 6.69 12.26 -12.41
N ALA A 69 6.16 11.03 -12.29
CA ALA A 69 5.33 10.41 -13.32
C ALA A 69 3.99 11.15 -13.51
N ILE A 70 3.35 11.60 -12.43
CA ILE A 70 2.10 12.38 -12.53
C ILE A 70 2.34 13.74 -13.19
N ILE A 71 3.43 14.43 -12.84
CA ILE A 71 3.80 15.71 -13.48
C ILE A 71 4.04 15.48 -14.98
N ALA A 72 4.77 14.44 -15.35
CA ALA A 72 5.02 14.09 -16.74
C ALA A 72 3.75 13.67 -17.50
N ALA A 73 2.77 13.11 -16.80
CA ALA A 73 1.46 12.74 -17.33
C ALA A 73 0.43 13.89 -17.30
N GLU A 74 0.85 15.11 -16.92
CA GLU A 74 -0.03 16.29 -16.78
C GLU A 74 -1.26 16.04 -15.89
N GLY A 75 -1.08 15.25 -14.82
CA GLY A 75 -2.17 14.88 -13.90
C GLY A 75 -3.02 13.68 -14.35
N SER A 76 -2.69 13.05 -15.48
CA SER A 76 -3.33 11.80 -15.93
C SER A 76 -2.81 10.58 -15.16
N HIS A 77 -3.46 9.43 -15.38
CA HIS A 77 -3.14 8.16 -14.72
C HIS A 77 -1.71 7.69 -15.03
N THR A 78 -1.08 7.09 -14.01
CA THR A 78 0.26 6.53 -14.15
C THR A 78 0.25 5.01 -14.04
N LYS A 79 1.42 4.39 -14.18
CA LYS A 79 1.62 2.94 -13.98
C LYS A 79 1.67 2.53 -12.49
N TYR A 80 1.70 3.51 -11.60
CA TYR A 80 1.90 3.32 -10.15
C TYR A 80 0.57 3.14 -9.43
#